data_AF-A0A1F8W072-F1
#
_entry.id   AF-A0A1F8W072-F1
#
_cell.length_a   1.000
_cell.length_b   1.000
_cell.length_c   1.000
_cell.angle_alpha   90.00
_cell.angle_beta   90.00
_cell.angle_gamma   90.00
#
_symmetry.space_group_name_H-M   'P 1'
#
loop_
_entity.id
_entity.type
_entity.pdbx_description
1 polymer ?
#
loop_
_entity_poly.entity_id
_entity_poly.type
_entity_poly.pdbx_seq_one_letter_code
_entity_poly.pdbx_strand_id
1 'polypeptide(L)'
;MNYPLSSPWSILFLGLALPLAAEARCITTRYGETLCAPAESRCVNDRYGDPHCSGSGGDAVLDRYGTAVCGVGRCVMERDGNVMCSTEPRGSAALDRYAKAVCTGGCEPAQASRCKPLTK
;
A
#
# COMPACT_ATOMS: atom_id res chain seq x y z
N MET A 1 -45.89 50.07 -17.55
CA MET A 1 -45.88 49.95 -16.08
C MET A 1 -46.72 48.75 -15.70
N ASN A 2 -46.13 47.85 -14.92
CA ASN A 2 -46.73 46.83 -14.03
C ASN A 2 -45.90 45.53 -14.10
N TYR A 3 -45.04 45.35 -13.09
CA TYR A 3 -44.42 44.08 -12.72
C TYR A 3 -45.22 43.43 -11.61
N PRO A 4 -45.44 42.11 -11.64
CA PRO A 4 -45.47 41.29 -10.43
C PRO A 4 -44.32 40.26 -10.51
N LEU A 5 -43.43 40.28 -9.52
CA LEU A 5 -43.40 39.37 -8.36
C LEU A 5 -42.96 37.93 -8.68
N SER A 6 -41.73 37.64 -8.26
CA SER A 6 -41.29 36.45 -7.51
C SER A 6 -41.57 35.06 -8.09
N SER A 7 -40.50 34.33 -8.42
CA SER A 7 -40.36 32.89 -8.11
C SER A 7 -38.98 32.34 -8.48
N PRO A 8 -38.53 31.24 -7.85
CA PRO A 8 -37.24 31.20 -7.18
C PRO A 8 -36.40 30.00 -7.62
N TRP A 9 -35.31 30.19 -8.34
CA TRP A 9 -34.38 29.09 -8.66
C TRP A 9 -32.93 29.44 -8.30
N SER A 10 -32.71 29.70 -7.02
CA SER A 10 -31.40 29.44 -6.41
C SER A 10 -31.42 28.00 -5.90
N ILE A 11 -31.15 27.04 -6.80
CA ILE A 11 -30.86 25.66 -6.38
C ILE A 11 -29.50 25.70 -5.68
N LEU A 12 -29.55 25.84 -4.36
CA LEU A 12 -28.44 25.55 -3.46
C LEU A 12 -28.13 24.05 -3.62
N PHE A 13 -27.14 23.71 -4.44
CA PHE A 13 -26.52 22.38 -4.40
C PHE A 13 -25.73 22.30 -3.08
N LEU A 14 -26.40 21.83 -2.02
CA LEU A 14 -25.76 21.47 -0.76
C LEU A 14 -24.94 20.20 -1.01
N GLY A 15 -23.68 20.38 -1.41
CA GLY A 15 -22.74 19.28 -1.64
C GLY A 15 -22.47 18.52 -0.35
N LEU A 16 -23.04 17.31 -0.24
CA LEU A 16 -22.64 16.31 0.75
C LEU A 16 -21.19 15.90 0.47
N ALA A 17 -20.25 16.52 1.18
CA ALA A 17 -18.87 16.05 1.23
C ALA A 17 -18.84 14.73 2.01
N LEU A 18 -18.85 13.59 1.30
CA LEU A 18 -18.53 12.31 1.94
C LEU A 18 -17.04 12.32 2.33
N PRO A 19 -16.70 12.08 3.61
CA PRO A 19 -15.31 11.91 3.99
C PRO A 19 -14.79 10.62 3.36
N LEU A 20 -13.76 10.74 2.50
CA LEU A 20 -12.96 9.62 2.04
C LEU A 20 -12.18 9.06 3.23
N ALA A 21 -12.76 8.09 3.93
CA ALA A 21 -12.03 7.33 4.95
C ALA A 21 -10.96 6.49 4.25
N ALA A 22 -9.68 6.84 4.46
CA ALA A 22 -8.59 5.97 4.09
C ALA A 22 -8.69 4.69 4.94
N GLU A 23 -8.98 3.55 4.33
CA GLU A 23 -9.01 2.27 5.03
C GLU A 23 -7.59 1.93 5.52
N ALA A 24 -7.36 2.10 6.82
CA ALA A 24 -6.17 1.57 7.46
C ALA A 24 -6.20 0.04 7.30
N ARG A 25 -5.20 -0.53 6.63
CA ARG A 25 -5.05 -1.98 6.55
C ARG A 25 -4.55 -2.49 7.88
N CYS A 26 -5.39 -3.22 8.59
CA CYS A 26 -5.02 -3.85 9.85
C CYS A 26 -4.59 -5.30 9.62
N ILE A 27 -3.63 -5.75 10.43
CA ILE A 27 -3.08 -7.10 10.43
C ILE A 27 -3.26 -7.71 11.82
N THR A 28 -3.60 -9.00 11.85
CA THR A 28 -3.72 -9.74 13.11
C THR A 28 -2.41 -10.45 13.42
N THR A 29 -1.92 -10.29 14.64
CA THR A 29 -0.70 -10.96 15.13
C THR A 29 -0.99 -12.41 15.51
N ARG A 30 0.07 -13.21 15.71
CA ARG A 30 -0.05 -14.58 16.26
C ARG A 30 -0.70 -14.66 17.64
N TYR A 31 -0.76 -13.55 18.38
CA TYR A 31 -1.39 -13.46 19.71
C TYR A 31 -2.86 -13.01 19.64
N GLY A 32 -3.41 -12.80 18.44
CA GLY A 32 -4.79 -12.34 18.25
C GLY A 32 -4.97 -10.82 18.37
N GLU A 33 -3.88 -10.05 18.54
CA GLU A 33 -3.96 -8.59 18.56
C GLU A 33 -4.14 -8.05 17.14
N THR A 34 -4.97 -7.02 16.98
CA THR A 34 -5.15 -6.33 15.70
C THR A 34 -4.36 -5.02 15.73
N LEU A 35 -3.38 -4.90 14.83
CA LEU A 35 -2.57 -3.70 14.66
C LEU A 35 -2.89 -3.07 13.32
N CYS A 36 -3.09 -1.75 13.29
CA CYS A 36 -3.41 -1.03 12.06
C CYS A 36 -2.18 -0.29 11.55
N ALA A 37 -1.82 -0.57 10.30
CA ALA A 37 -0.64 -0.02 9.68
C ALA A 37 -0.82 1.47 9.31
N PRO A 38 0.27 2.23 9.19
CA PRO A 38 0.23 3.57 8.61
C PRO A 38 -0.43 3.57 7.23
N ALA A 39 -1.10 4.68 6.88
CA ALA A 39 -1.76 4.81 5.58
C ALA A 39 -0.79 4.51 4.42
N GLU A 40 -1.31 3.81 3.40
CA GLU A 40 -0.58 3.41 2.19
C GLU A 40 0.63 2.49 2.39
N SER A 41 0.90 2.02 3.62
CA SER A 41 1.86 0.94 3.85
C SER A 41 1.23 -0.44 3.61
N ARG A 42 2.08 -1.43 3.36
CA ARG A 42 1.68 -2.85 3.32
C ARG A 42 2.52 -3.59 4.32
N CYS A 43 1.89 -4.57 4.99
CA CYS A 43 2.55 -5.33 6.03
C CYS A 43 2.36 -6.83 5.80
N VAL A 44 3.33 -7.60 6.27
CA VAL A 44 3.31 -9.06 6.28
C VAL A 44 3.77 -9.55 7.63
N ASN A 45 3.27 -10.71 8.04
CA ASN A 45 3.82 -11.45 9.17
C ASN A 45 5.01 -12.27 8.65
N ASP A 46 6.16 -12.16 9.30
CA ASP A 46 7.31 -13.01 8.99
C ASP A 46 7.07 -14.47 9.41
N ARG A 47 8.07 -15.34 9.18
CA ARG A 47 8.00 -16.76 9.58
C ARG A 47 7.74 -17.00 11.06
N TYR A 48 8.04 -16.04 11.93
CA TYR A 48 7.79 -16.12 13.36
C TYR A 48 6.41 -15.58 13.72
N GLY A 49 5.74 -14.88 12.82
CA GLY A 49 4.45 -14.24 13.07
C GLY A 49 4.59 -12.80 13.57
N ASP A 50 5.78 -12.20 13.45
CA ASP A 50 6.02 -10.82 13.80
C ASP A 50 5.68 -9.92 12.58
N PRO A 51 4.83 -8.90 12.75
CA PRO A 51 4.39 -8.05 11.64
C PRO A 51 5.45 -7.02 11.27
N HIS A 52 5.73 -6.90 9.97
CA HIS A 52 6.64 -5.91 9.40
C HIS A 52 5.97 -5.17 8.26
N CYS A 53 6.16 -3.86 8.21
CA CYS A 53 5.54 -2.96 7.24
C CYS A 53 6.56 -2.25 6.36
N SER A 54 6.16 -1.96 5.14
CA SER A 54 6.88 -1.06 4.23
C SER A 54 6.75 0.41 4.66
N GLY A 55 7.51 1.28 4.00
CA GLY A 55 7.19 2.71 3.96
C GLY A 55 5.86 2.98 3.23
N SER A 56 5.38 4.22 3.32
CA SER A 56 4.19 4.68 2.59
C SER A 56 4.39 4.54 1.08
N GLY A 57 3.42 3.93 0.39
CA GLY A 57 3.49 3.65 -1.04
C GLY A 57 4.33 2.42 -1.41
N GLY A 58 5.01 1.81 -0.44
CA GLY A 58 5.84 0.63 -0.65
C GLY A 58 5.09 -0.68 -0.51
N ASP A 59 5.88 -1.74 -0.49
CA ASP A 59 5.39 -3.11 -0.36
C ASP A 59 6.28 -3.91 0.57
N ALA A 60 5.65 -4.81 1.31
CA ALA A 60 6.29 -5.74 2.21
C ALA A 60 5.88 -7.14 1.77
N VAL A 61 6.87 -8.01 1.56
CA VAL A 61 6.66 -9.39 1.12
C VAL A 61 7.62 -10.32 1.87
N LEU A 62 7.35 -11.61 1.80
CA LEU A 62 8.28 -12.62 2.32
C LEU A 62 9.26 -13.04 1.23
N ASP A 63 10.54 -13.10 1.57
CA ASP A 63 11.54 -13.76 0.74
C ASP A 63 11.33 -15.29 0.73
N ARG A 64 12.14 -16.01 -0.06
CA ARG A 64 12.08 -17.47 -0.16
C ARG A 64 12.35 -18.23 1.14
N TYR A 65 12.85 -17.54 2.16
CA TYR A 65 13.12 -18.11 3.48
C TYR A 65 12.03 -17.75 4.50
N GLY A 66 11.07 -16.88 4.15
CA GLY A 66 10.06 -16.39 5.08
C GLY A 66 10.52 -15.18 5.91
N THR A 67 11.56 -14.47 5.47
CA THR A 67 11.99 -13.20 6.06
C THR A 67 11.19 -12.06 5.42
N ALA A 68 10.69 -11.12 6.22
CA ALA A 68 10.07 -9.91 5.67
C ALA A 68 11.12 -9.03 4.99
N VAL A 69 10.86 -8.64 3.76
CA VAL A 69 11.67 -7.70 2.97
C VAL A 69 10.77 -6.64 2.34
N CYS A 70 11.29 -5.40 2.26
CA CYS A 70 10.48 -4.25 1.86
C CYS A 70 11.16 -3.43 0.76
N GLY A 71 10.33 -2.81 -0.09
CA GLY A 71 10.73 -1.92 -1.18
C GLY A 71 10.03 -0.57 -1.15
N VAL A 72 10.48 0.34 -2.01
CA VAL A 72 9.91 1.69 -2.15
C VAL A 72 8.55 1.66 -2.85
N GLY A 73 8.40 0.82 -3.87
CA GLY A 73 7.12 0.51 -4.54
C GLY A 73 6.72 -0.96 -4.40
N ARG A 74 5.88 -1.44 -5.34
CA ARG A 74 5.42 -2.85 -5.37
C ARG A 74 6.56 -3.81 -5.67
N CYS A 75 6.48 -5.00 -5.08
CA CYS A 75 7.50 -6.04 -5.21
C CYS A 75 6.96 -7.30 -5.91
N VAL A 76 7.84 -8.00 -6.62
CA VAL A 76 7.61 -9.34 -7.20
C VAL A 76 8.81 -10.24 -6.89
N MET A 77 8.57 -11.55 -6.84
CA MET A 77 9.62 -12.55 -6.69
C MET A 77 9.94 -13.16 -8.06
N GLU A 78 11.18 -13.05 -8.49
CA GLU A 78 11.69 -13.71 -9.69
C GLU A 78 11.83 -15.22 -9.48
N ARG A 79 12.01 -15.98 -10.57
CA ARG A 79 12.13 -17.45 -10.52
C ARG A 79 13.27 -17.96 -9.64
N ASP A 80 14.37 -17.21 -9.53
CA ASP A 80 15.53 -17.55 -8.69
C ASP A 80 15.30 -17.24 -7.19
N GLY A 81 14.15 -16.67 -6.86
CA GLY A 81 13.75 -16.29 -5.51
C GLY A 81 14.21 -14.90 -5.10
N ASN A 82 14.80 -14.11 -6.02
CA ASN A 82 15.12 -12.72 -5.76
C ASN A 82 13.84 -11.89 -5.74
N VAL A 83 13.67 -11.08 -4.69
CA VAL A 83 12.55 -10.14 -4.60
C VAL A 83 13.01 -8.79 -5.14
N MET A 84 12.35 -8.33 -6.20
CA MET A 84 12.63 -7.07 -6.87
C MET A 84 11.44 -6.13 -6.72
N CYS A 85 11.71 -4.87 -6.40
CA CYS A 85 10.69 -3.85 -6.17
C CYS A 85 10.89 -2.66 -7.11
N SER A 86 9.79 -1.97 -7.39
CA SER A 86 9.86 -0.65 -8.02
C SER A 86 10.62 0.34 -7.15
N THR A 87 11.45 1.16 -7.79
CA THR A 87 12.18 2.29 -7.18
C THR A 87 11.28 3.50 -6.93
N GLU A 88 10.05 3.51 -7.44
CA GLU A 88 9.09 4.60 -7.27
C GLU A 88 8.03 4.27 -6.21
N PRO A 89 7.71 5.21 -5.29
CA PRO A 89 6.60 5.05 -4.38
C PRO A 89 5.29 4.85 -5.14
N ARG A 90 4.51 3.82 -4.77
CA ARG A 90 3.29 3.37 -5.46
C ARG A 90 3.53 2.86 -6.89
N GLY A 91 4.78 2.79 -7.34
CA GLY A 91 5.16 2.17 -8.60
C GLY A 91 4.82 0.68 -8.62
N SER A 92 4.54 0.17 -9.81
CA SER A 92 4.13 -1.23 -10.02
C SER A 92 5.33 -2.11 -10.34
N ALA A 93 5.22 -3.40 -10.03
CA ALA A 93 6.15 -4.43 -10.46
C ALA A 93 5.37 -5.63 -10.98
N ALA A 94 5.85 -6.23 -12.05
CA ALA A 94 5.29 -7.41 -12.68
C ALA A 94 6.42 -8.34 -13.16
N LEU A 95 6.09 -9.58 -13.49
CA LEU A 95 7.01 -10.50 -14.14
C LEU A 95 6.79 -10.49 -15.65
N ASP A 96 7.87 -10.53 -16.42
CA ASP A 96 7.82 -10.77 -17.86
C ASP A 96 7.63 -12.26 -18.20
N ARG A 97 7.64 -12.59 -19.50
CA ARG A 97 7.53 -13.97 -20.00
C ARG A 97 8.66 -14.91 -19.55
N TYR A 98 9.77 -14.38 -19.06
CA TYR A 98 10.92 -15.13 -18.55
C TYR A 98 10.97 -15.17 -17.02
N ALA A 99 9.92 -14.68 -16.34
CA ALA A 99 9.87 -14.52 -14.89
C ALA A 99 10.97 -13.59 -14.34
N LYS A 100 11.31 -12.55 -15.11
CA LYS A 100 12.15 -11.43 -14.68
C LYS A 100 11.32 -10.20 -14.36
N ALA A 101 11.76 -9.43 -13.37
CA ALA A 101 11.03 -8.29 -12.87
C ALA A 101 11.04 -7.13 -13.87
N VAL A 102 9.87 -6.52 -14.07
CA VAL A 102 9.66 -5.28 -14.82
C VAL A 102 8.94 -4.31 -13.90
N CYS A 103 9.57 -3.17 -13.62
CA CYS A 103 9.11 -2.25 -12.59
C CYS A 103 8.99 -0.81 -13.12
N THR A 104 8.02 -0.06 -12.59
CA THR A 104 7.95 1.39 -12.76
C THR A 104 9.21 2.03 -12.17
N GLY A 105 9.85 2.96 -12.88
CA GLY A 105 11.07 3.64 -12.44
C GLY A 105 12.34 2.78 -12.40
N GLY A 106 12.26 1.50 -12.78
CA GLY A 106 13.34 0.52 -12.63
C GLY A 106 13.17 -0.38 -11.41
N CYS A 107 13.92 -1.48 -11.39
CA CYS A 107 13.85 -2.48 -10.33
C CYS A 107 15.07 -2.41 -9.41
N GLU A 108 14.84 -2.55 -8.12
CA GLU A 108 15.89 -2.70 -7.10
C GLU A 108 15.60 -3.89 -6.16
N PRO A 109 16.62 -4.51 -5.57
CA PRO A 109 16.41 -5.60 -4.61
C PRO A 109 15.67 -5.13 -3.35
N ALA A 110 14.69 -5.93 -2.90
CA ALA A 110 14.04 -5.73 -1.61
C ALA A 110 15.04 -5.96 -0.47
N GLN A 111 14.87 -5.23 0.64
CA GLN A 111 15.77 -5.33 1.79
C GLN A 111 14.99 -5.42 3.10
N ALA A 112 15.44 -6.28 4.01
CA ALA A 112 14.88 -6.39 5.34
C ALA A 112 15.06 -5.09 6.15
N SER A 113 16.18 -4.39 5.96
CA SER A 113 16.49 -3.10 6.62
C SER A 113 15.53 -1.97 6.25
N ARG A 114 14.74 -2.11 5.17
CA ARG A 114 13.72 -1.15 4.76
C ARG A 114 12.35 -1.41 5.39
N CYS A 115 12.19 -2.56 6.05
CA CYS A 115 10.99 -2.86 6.80
C CYS A 115 11.02 -2.17 8.16
N LYS A 116 9.84 -1.82 8.65
CA LYS A 116 9.62 -1.34 10.02
C LYS A 116 8.78 -2.37 10.77
N PRO A 117 9.21 -2.85 11.94
CA PRO A 117 8.36 -3.66 12.81
C PRO A 117 7.08 -2.88 13.14
N LEU A 118 5.94 -3.58 13.12
CA LEU A 118 4.68 -3.02 13.58
C LEU A 118 4.44 -3.46 15.03
N THR A 119 4.76 -2.58 15.97
CA THR A 119 4.47 -2.80 17.39
C THR A 119 3.30 -1.93 17.82
N LYS A 120 2.67 -2.32 18.94
CA LYS A 120 1.65 -1.52 19.61
C LYS A 120 2.23 -0.23 20.18
#